data_AF-A0A3E2MW60-F1
#
_entry.id   AF-A0A3E2MW60-F1
#
_cell.length_a   1.000
_cell.length_b   1.000
_cell.length_c   1.000
_cell.angle_alpha   90.00
_cell.angle_beta   90.00
_cell.angle_gamma   90.00
#
_symmetry.space_group_name_H-M   'P 1'
#
loop_
_entity.id
_entity.type
_entity.pdbx_description
1 polymer ?
#
loop_
_entity_poly.entity_id
_entity_poly.type
_entity_poly.pdbx_seq_one_letter_code
_entity_poly.pdbx_strand_id
1 'polypeptide(L)'
;MKFKEIVNRVNGISCPVFGVQWDPGTADVEVARKVIAFVETRRVLFSSYADEVPQECVNSVLAIREFLTEIIGQARIGDQLSGPIRLMRRYCVRFLERVGAVERPEGAKRHLYRDVRWHMHDYWFGEALGELRAGVGMQVAIIAASHGLDVEDDLARMLPEPESGG
;
A
#
# COMPACT_ATOMS: atom_id res chain seq x y z
N MET A 1 -8.75 -10.35 -9.02
CA MET A 1 -7.65 -10.52 -10.00
C MET A 1 -6.81 -11.74 -9.68
N LYS A 2 -6.54 -12.58 -10.69
CA LYS A 2 -5.77 -13.82 -10.49
C LYS A 2 -4.26 -13.57 -10.47
N PHE A 3 -3.52 -14.31 -9.65
CA PHE A 3 -2.05 -14.13 -9.53
C PHE A 3 -1.34 -14.17 -10.89
N LYS A 4 -1.77 -15.02 -11.82
CA LYS A 4 -1.19 -15.11 -13.17
C LYS A 4 -1.31 -13.80 -13.96
N GLU A 5 -2.40 -13.07 -13.76
CA GLU A 5 -2.62 -11.75 -14.38
C GLU A 5 -1.75 -10.68 -13.71
N ILE A 6 -1.58 -10.78 -12.38
CA ILE A 6 -0.71 -9.88 -11.61
C ILE A 6 0.75 -10.03 -12.07
N VAL A 7 1.23 -11.25 -12.26
CA VAL A 7 2.58 -11.53 -12.77
C VAL A 7 2.85 -10.79 -14.09
N ASN A 8 1.90 -10.83 -15.03
CA ASN A 8 2.03 -10.12 -16.31
C ASN A 8 2.14 -8.59 -16.16
N ARG A 9 1.60 -8.01 -15.08
CA ARG A 9 1.66 -6.57 -14.80
C ARG A 9 2.96 -6.12 -14.14
N VAL A 10 3.74 -7.05 -13.58
CA VAL A 10 5.01 -6.74 -12.91
C VAL A 10 6.26 -7.21 -13.68
N ASN A 11 6.08 -7.97 -14.77
CA ASN A 11 7.16 -8.58 -15.57
C ASN A 11 8.14 -7.57 -16.22
N GLY A 12 7.82 -6.28 -16.31
CA GLY A 12 8.71 -5.21 -16.83
C GLY A 12 9.51 -4.45 -15.76
N ILE A 13 9.18 -4.67 -14.49
CA ILE A 13 9.88 -4.06 -13.35
C ILE A 13 10.89 -5.10 -12.87
N SER A 14 12.05 -4.68 -12.34
CA SER A 14 13.00 -5.56 -11.63
C SER A 14 12.42 -6.13 -10.33
N CYS A 15 11.14 -6.50 -10.33
CA CYS A 15 10.54 -7.43 -9.41
C CYS A 15 11.15 -8.78 -9.75
N PRO A 16 11.84 -9.43 -8.82
CA PRO A 16 12.24 -10.79 -9.03
C PRO A 16 10.95 -11.62 -9.01
N VAL A 17 10.32 -11.76 -10.18
CA VAL A 17 9.33 -12.80 -10.43
C VAL A 17 10.14 -14.07 -10.44
N PHE A 18 10.27 -14.67 -9.26
CA PHE A 18 11.07 -15.87 -9.13
C PHE A 18 10.48 -16.94 -10.04
N GLY A 19 11.35 -17.59 -10.81
CA GLY A 19 10.95 -18.60 -11.77
C GLY A 19 10.17 -19.74 -11.11
N VAL A 20 9.66 -20.65 -11.94
CA VAL A 20 8.85 -21.83 -11.57
C VAL A 20 9.45 -22.70 -10.46
N GLN A 21 10.72 -22.50 -10.09
CA GLN A 21 11.44 -23.19 -9.02
C GLN A 21 11.35 -22.54 -7.63
N TRP A 22 10.75 -21.35 -7.48
CA TRP A 22 10.61 -20.70 -6.18
C TRP A 22 9.42 -21.22 -5.40
N ASP A 23 9.72 -21.75 -4.21
CA ASP A 23 8.74 -22.20 -3.23
C ASP A 23 8.88 -21.36 -1.96
N PRO A 24 8.06 -20.29 -1.79
CA PRO A 24 8.13 -19.45 -0.61
C PRO A 24 7.77 -20.25 0.65
N GLY A 25 8.49 -19.99 1.75
CA GLY A 25 8.19 -20.64 3.02
C GLY A 25 6.74 -20.38 3.45
N THR A 26 6.08 -21.38 4.03
CA THR A 26 4.66 -21.30 4.43
C THR A 26 4.36 -20.11 5.34
N ALA A 27 5.27 -19.76 6.25
CA ALA A 27 5.15 -18.61 7.13
C ALA A 27 5.11 -17.27 6.36
N ASP A 28 5.91 -17.12 5.30
CA ASP A 28 5.91 -15.91 4.47
C ASP A 28 4.59 -15.79 3.69
N VAL A 29 4.07 -16.91 3.17
CA VAL A 29 2.78 -16.93 2.46
C VAL A 29 1.62 -16.55 3.39
N GLU A 30 1.62 -17.04 4.64
CA GLU A 30 0.61 -16.67 5.64
C GLU A 30 0.66 -15.19 5.99
N VAL A 31 1.85 -14.64 6.21
CA VAL A 31 2.02 -13.21 6.50
C VAL A 31 1.63 -12.36 5.29
N ALA A 32 2.03 -12.75 4.10
CA ALA A 32 1.66 -12.07 2.86
C ALA A 32 0.15 -12.02 2.65
N ARG A 33 -0.54 -13.15 2.86
CA ARG A 33 -2.01 -13.21 2.81
C ARG A 33 -2.62 -12.28 3.85
N LYS A 34 -2.08 -12.24 5.07
CA LYS A 34 -2.56 -11.35 6.13
C LYS A 34 -2.38 -9.88 5.74
N VAL A 35 -1.26 -9.53 5.11
CA VAL A 35 -0.99 -8.17 4.64
C VAL A 35 -1.97 -7.75 3.56
N ILE A 36 -2.16 -8.59 2.53
CA ILE A 36 -3.11 -8.33 1.44
C ILE A 36 -4.53 -8.18 2.00
N ALA A 37 -5.00 -9.11 2.81
CA ALA A 37 -6.32 -9.06 3.43
C ALA A 37 -6.54 -7.78 4.25
N PHE A 38 -5.51 -7.32 4.98
CA PHE A 38 -5.63 -6.09 5.74
C PHE A 38 -5.81 -4.87 4.83
N VAL A 39 -5.05 -4.76 3.74
CA VAL A 39 -5.15 -3.60 2.83
C VAL A 39 -6.38 -3.64 1.94
N GLU A 40 -6.92 -4.81 1.61
CA GLU A 40 -8.19 -4.96 0.87
C GLU A 40 -9.37 -4.30 1.60
N THR A 41 -9.35 -4.28 2.94
CA THR A 41 -10.40 -3.60 3.72
C THR A 41 -10.28 -2.07 3.72
N ARG A 42 -9.20 -1.50 3.17
CA ARG A 42 -8.86 -0.08 3.30
C ARG A 42 -9.25 0.68 2.05
N ARG A 43 -10.52 1.12 2.02
CA ARG A 43 -11.11 1.92 0.93
C ARG A 43 -10.25 3.11 0.51
N VAL A 44 -9.50 3.74 1.42
CA VAL A 44 -8.52 4.81 1.10
C VAL A 44 -7.60 4.46 -0.08
N LEU A 45 -7.35 3.18 -0.33
CA LEU A 45 -6.54 2.72 -1.45
C LEU A 45 -7.28 2.74 -2.78
N PHE A 46 -8.61 2.63 -2.84
CA PHE A 46 -9.34 2.41 -4.10
C PHE A 46 -10.70 3.15 -4.23
N SER A 47 -11.16 3.90 -3.22
CA SER A 47 -12.38 4.71 -3.36
C SER A 47 -12.19 5.92 -4.29
N SER A 48 -13.30 6.38 -4.86
CA SER A 48 -13.34 7.62 -5.64
C SER A 48 -12.89 8.79 -4.76
N TYR A 49 -12.12 9.72 -5.34
CA TYR A 49 -11.73 10.97 -4.68
C TYR A 49 -12.93 11.81 -4.19
N ALA A 50 -14.11 11.61 -4.79
CA ALA A 50 -15.35 12.29 -4.39
C ALA A 50 -15.87 11.81 -3.03
N ASP A 51 -15.57 10.56 -2.63
CA ASP A 51 -16.06 9.93 -1.41
C ASP A 51 -15.05 10.03 -0.26
N GLU A 52 -13.88 10.63 -0.50
CA GLU A 52 -12.80 10.71 0.47
C GLU A 52 -13.05 11.82 1.49
N VAL A 53 -13.16 11.42 2.76
CA VAL A 53 -13.14 12.34 3.90
C VAL A 53 -11.71 12.37 4.46
N PRO A 54 -10.98 13.50 4.40
CA PRO A 54 -9.54 13.53 4.71
C PRO A 54 -9.15 12.95 6.06
N GLN A 55 -9.97 13.15 7.09
CA GLN A 55 -9.75 12.55 8.41
C GLN A 55 -9.80 11.02 8.37
N GLU A 56 -10.74 10.44 7.63
CA GLU A 56 -10.89 8.99 7.49
C GLU A 56 -9.75 8.40 6.65
N CYS A 57 -9.30 9.11 5.62
CA CYS A 57 -8.10 8.72 4.87
C CYS A 57 -6.88 8.67 5.80
N VAL A 58 -6.67 9.71 6.60
CA VAL A 58 -5.56 9.78 7.56
C VAL A 58 -5.65 8.64 8.59
N ASN A 59 -6.83 8.39 9.15
CA ASN A 59 -7.05 7.29 10.10
C ASN A 59 -6.73 5.94 9.47
N SER A 60 -7.18 5.72 8.23
CA SER A 60 -6.90 4.50 7.48
C SER A 60 -5.40 4.32 7.22
N VAL A 61 -4.69 5.38 6.84
CA VAL A 61 -3.24 5.33 6.59
C VAL A 61 -2.43 5.10 7.86
N LEU A 62 -2.85 5.68 8.99
CA LEU A 62 -2.26 5.40 10.31
C LEU A 62 -2.41 3.92 10.67
N ALA A 63 -3.62 3.36 10.50
CA ALA A 63 -3.86 1.94 10.78
C ALA A 63 -3.02 1.01 9.88
N ILE A 64 -2.84 1.34 8.59
CA ILE A 64 -1.93 0.62 7.70
C ILE A 64 -0.49 0.72 8.21
N ARG A 65 -0.02 1.92 8.54
CA ARG A 65 1.35 2.13 9.03
C ARG A 65 1.65 1.36 10.31
N GLU A 66 0.71 1.34 11.26
CA GLU A 66 0.81 0.60 12.52
C GLU A 66 0.88 -0.90 12.27
N PHE A 67 -0.08 -1.44 11.52
CA PHE A 67 -0.11 -2.85 11.14
C PHE A 67 1.18 -3.31 10.43
N LEU A 68 1.66 -2.55 9.43
CA LEU A 68 2.91 -2.89 8.73
C LEU A 68 4.12 -2.81 9.67
N THR A 69 4.11 -1.93 10.67
CA THR A 69 5.18 -1.84 11.67
C THR A 69 5.20 -3.06 12.57
N GLU A 70 4.04 -3.56 12.98
CA GLU A 70 3.92 -4.81 13.73
C GLU A 70 4.47 -6.00 12.92
N ILE A 71 4.12 -6.10 11.62
CA ILE A 71 4.63 -7.17 10.76
C ILE A 71 6.16 -7.08 10.60
N ILE A 72 6.72 -5.88 10.38
CA ILE A 72 8.18 -5.69 10.27
C ILE A 72 8.92 -6.08 11.56
N GLY A 73 8.28 -5.90 12.72
CA GLY A 73 8.83 -6.28 14.01
C GLY A 73 8.89 -7.79 14.27
N GLN A 74 8.25 -8.61 13.42
CA GLN A 74 8.26 -10.06 13.56
C GLN A 74 9.56 -10.65 12.99
N ALA A 75 10.23 -11.50 13.77
CA ALA A 75 11.54 -12.07 13.43
C ALA A 75 11.54 -13.10 12.28
N ARG A 76 10.39 -13.35 11.61
CA ARG A 76 10.16 -14.54 10.76
C ARG A 76 9.86 -14.26 9.29
N ILE A 77 9.93 -13.01 8.84
CA ILE A 77 9.62 -12.69 7.43
C ILE A 77 10.89 -12.61 6.59
N GLY A 78 10.89 -13.29 5.45
CA GLY A 78 11.99 -13.21 4.47
C GLY A 78 12.12 -11.84 3.81
N ASP A 79 13.28 -11.55 3.22
CA ASP A 79 13.55 -10.24 2.58
C ASP A 79 12.61 -9.92 1.41
N GLN A 80 12.09 -10.97 0.76
CA GLN A 80 11.08 -10.89 -0.29
C GLN A 80 9.80 -10.19 0.17
N LEU A 81 9.46 -10.37 1.44
CA LEU A 81 8.28 -9.80 2.06
C LEU A 81 8.62 -8.55 2.86
N SER A 82 9.78 -8.55 3.53
CA SER A 82 10.23 -7.44 4.36
C SER A 82 10.50 -6.17 3.55
N GLY A 83 11.06 -6.28 2.35
CA GLY A 83 11.33 -5.16 1.44
C GLY A 83 10.07 -4.41 1.02
N PRO A 84 9.10 -5.07 0.36
CA PRO A 84 7.83 -4.47 -0.05
C PRO A 84 7.04 -3.88 1.13
N ILE A 85 6.96 -4.57 2.26
CA ILE A 85 6.25 -4.07 3.46
C ILE A 85 6.90 -2.78 3.99
N ARG A 86 8.24 -2.70 4.01
CA ARG A 86 8.97 -1.47 4.39
C ARG A 86 8.69 -0.32 3.41
N LEU A 87 8.56 -0.61 2.11
CA LEU A 87 8.21 0.39 1.11
C LEU A 87 6.75 0.87 1.26
N MET A 88 5.79 -0.02 1.47
CA MET A 88 4.40 0.33 1.78
C MET A 88 4.32 1.27 3.00
N ARG A 89 5.02 0.92 4.09
CA ARG A 89 5.08 1.77 5.28
C ARG A 89 5.68 3.14 4.99
N ARG A 90 6.70 3.21 4.13
CA ARG A 90 7.34 4.48 3.71
C ARG A 90 6.38 5.37 2.92
N TYR A 91 5.53 4.80 2.06
CA TYR A 91 4.48 5.55 1.39
C TYR A 91 3.42 6.08 2.37
N CYS A 92 3.06 5.30 3.39
CA CYS A 92 2.18 5.77 4.46
C CYS A 92 2.78 6.97 5.20
N VAL A 93 4.06 6.90 5.57
CA VAL A 93 4.77 8.02 6.23
C VAL A 93 4.80 9.25 5.33
N ARG A 94 5.17 9.11 4.05
CA ARG A 94 5.20 10.22 3.09
C ARG A 94 3.84 10.89 2.90
N PHE A 95 2.76 10.11 2.86
CA PHE A 95 1.40 10.65 2.83
C PHE A 95 1.11 11.49 4.08
N LEU A 96 1.34 10.93 5.27
CA LEU A 96 1.07 11.61 6.54
C LEU A 96 1.89 12.89 6.71
N GLU A 97 3.14 12.90 6.27
CA GLU A 97 4.00 14.08 6.26
C GLU A 97 3.46 15.17 5.32
N ARG A 98 3.06 14.80 4.10
CA ARG A 98 2.52 15.74 3.11
C ARG A 98 1.22 16.38 3.57
N VAL A 99 0.32 15.62 4.19
CA VAL A 99 -0.94 16.15 4.71
C VAL A 99 -0.79 16.76 6.11
N GLY A 100 0.41 16.76 6.70
CA GLY A 100 0.66 17.36 8.02
C GLY A 100 0.09 16.57 9.20
N ALA A 101 -0.35 15.32 8.99
CA ALA A 101 -0.84 14.38 10.00
C ALA A 101 0.31 13.63 10.69
N VAL A 102 1.37 14.36 11.04
CA VAL A 102 2.51 13.84 11.79
C VAL A 102 2.20 13.76 13.29
N GLU A 103 2.91 12.89 14.01
CA GLU A 103 2.85 12.85 15.47
C GLU A 103 3.32 14.20 16.04
N ARG A 104 2.52 14.74 16.97
CA ARG A 104 2.78 16.02 17.64
C ARG A 104 2.80 15.81 19.15
N PRO A 105 3.43 16.72 19.92
CA PRO A 105 3.40 16.68 21.37
C PRO A 105 1.98 16.51 21.92
N GLU A 106 1.87 15.83 23.06
CA GLU A 106 0.60 15.58 23.74
C GLU A 106 -0.20 16.89 23.91
N GLY A 107 -1.47 16.88 23.49
CA GLY A 107 -2.36 18.05 23.54
C GLY A 107 -2.36 18.95 22.28
N ALA A 108 -1.45 18.74 21.32
CA ALA A 108 -1.51 19.44 20.04
C ALA A 108 -2.62 18.83 19.15
N LYS A 109 -3.58 19.66 18.71
CA LYS A 109 -4.58 19.23 17.72
C LYS A 109 -3.86 18.77 16.44
N ARG A 110 -4.21 17.57 15.94
CA ARG A 110 -3.86 17.16 14.58
C ARG A 110 -4.58 18.12 13.63
N HIS A 111 -3.88 19.16 13.18
CA HIS A 111 -4.34 19.87 12.00
C HIS A 111 -4.10 18.93 10.83
N LEU A 112 -5.17 18.36 10.29
CA LEU A 112 -5.19 17.50 9.08
C LEU A 112 -4.63 18.20 7.84
N TYR A 113 -4.32 19.48 8.00
CA TYR A 113 -3.95 20.40 6.96
C TYR A 113 -2.80 21.25 7.47
N ARG A 114 -1.71 21.27 6.71
CA ARG A 114 -0.53 22.09 7.02
C ARG A 114 -0.85 23.60 6.95
N ASP A 115 -1.90 23.98 6.24
CA ASP A 115 -2.46 25.35 6.17
C ASP A 115 -4.00 25.29 6.31
N VAL A 116 -4.58 26.27 7.01
CA VAL A 116 -6.03 26.39 7.27
C VAL A 116 -6.85 26.51 5.98
N ARG A 117 -6.20 26.85 4.86
CA ARG A 117 -6.80 26.91 3.52
C ARG A 117 -7.03 25.56 2.85
N TRP A 118 -6.56 24.46 3.44
CA TRP A 118 -6.72 23.18 2.76
C TRP A 118 -8.14 22.65 2.94
N HIS A 119 -8.76 22.24 1.84
CA HIS A 119 -10.15 21.79 1.79
C HIS A 119 -10.27 20.39 1.19
N MET A 120 -11.45 19.77 1.35
CA MET A 120 -11.84 18.60 0.56
C MET A 120 -11.65 18.92 -0.93
N HIS A 121 -10.98 18.02 -1.67
CA HIS A 121 -10.61 18.16 -3.09
C HIS A 121 -9.42 19.07 -3.41
N ASP A 122 -8.58 19.39 -2.44
CA ASP A 122 -7.30 20.01 -2.75
C ASP A 122 -6.45 19.12 -3.65
N TYR A 123 -5.95 19.72 -4.73
CA TYR A 123 -5.02 19.09 -5.67
C TYR A 123 -3.88 18.36 -4.94
N TRP A 124 -3.33 18.97 -3.89
CA TRP A 124 -2.23 18.41 -3.10
C TRP A 124 -2.60 17.16 -2.30
N PHE A 125 -3.83 17.10 -1.75
CA PHE A 125 -4.32 15.91 -1.08
C PHE A 125 -4.55 14.79 -2.10
N GLY A 126 -5.12 15.13 -3.25
CA GLY A 126 -5.28 14.21 -4.38
C GLY A 126 -3.94 13.63 -4.86
N GLU A 127 -2.92 14.48 -5.02
CA GLU A 127 -1.57 14.06 -5.42
C GLU A 127 -0.93 13.14 -4.37
N ALA A 128 -0.99 13.50 -3.09
CA ALA A 128 -0.46 12.68 -2.00
C ALA A 128 -1.15 11.31 -1.93
N LEU A 129 -2.47 11.29 -2.12
CA LEU A 129 -3.26 10.07 -2.15
C LEU A 129 -2.95 9.22 -3.39
N GLY A 130 -2.78 9.85 -4.55
CA GLY A 130 -2.36 9.18 -5.78
C GLY A 130 -0.99 8.50 -5.62
N GLU A 131 -0.01 9.19 -5.05
CA GLU A 131 1.32 8.62 -4.76
C GLU A 131 1.23 7.44 -3.78
N LEU A 132 0.43 7.58 -2.71
CA LEU A 132 0.18 6.48 -1.78
C LEU A 132 -0.40 5.26 -2.49
N ARG A 133 -1.43 5.44 -3.30
CA ARG A 133 -2.13 4.36 -4.02
C ARG A 133 -1.23 3.65 -5.00
N ALA A 134 -0.50 4.41 -5.83
CA ALA A 134 0.45 3.85 -6.78
C ALA A 134 1.59 3.10 -6.07
N GLY A 135 2.14 3.70 -5.01
CA GLY A 135 3.22 3.13 -4.23
C GLY A 135 2.83 1.84 -3.51
N VAL A 136 1.71 1.86 -2.79
CA VAL A 136 1.19 0.69 -2.06
C VAL A 136 0.70 -0.39 -3.03
N GLY A 137 -0.04 -0.02 -4.07
CA GLY A 137 -0.54 -0.95 -5.08
C GLY A 137 0.57 -1.69 -5.82
N MET A 138 1.67 -1.03 -6.13
CA MET A 138 2.87 -1.68 -6.68
C MET A 138 3.44 -2.74 -5.72
N GLN A 139 3.57 -2.41 -4.43
CA GLN A 139 4.10 -3.38 -3.47
C GLN A 139 3.14 -4.55 -3.22
N VAL A 140 1.83 -4.32 -3.25
CA VAL A 140 0.82 -5.39 -3.23
C VAL A 140 1.00 -6.31 -4.42
N ALA A 141 1.20 -5.76 -5.63
CA ALA A 141 1.44 -6.55 -6.83
C ALA A 141 2.68 -7.45 -6.68
N ILE A 142 3.76 -6.91 -6.12
CA ILE A 142 5.01 -7.63 -5.85
C ILE A 142 4.76 -8.78 -4.86
N ILE A 143 4.16 -8.50 -3.71
CA ILE A 143 3.86 -9.50 -2.68
C ILE A 143 2.98 -10.62 -3.26
N ALA A 144 1.94 -10.25 -4.00
CA ALA A 144 1.01 -11.20 -4.60
C ALA A 144 1.70 -12.09 -5.64
N ALA A 145 2.51 -11.51 -6.53
CA ALA A 145 3.26 -12.24 -7.54
C ALA A 145 4.32 -13.18 -6.93
N SER A 146 5.08 -12.70 -5.94
CA SER A 146 6.15 -13.48 -5.28
C SER A 146 5.64 -14.64 -4.42
N HIS A 147 4.34 -14.64 -4.07
CA HIS A 147 3.73 -15.63 -3.17
C HIS A 147 2.51 -16.35 -3.77
N GLY A 148 2.22 -16.15 -5.05
CA GLY A 148 1.12 -16.84 -5.75
C GLY A 148 -0.25 -16.52 -5.18
N LEU A 149 -0.48 -15.28 -4.74
CA LEU A 149 -1.73 -14.85 -4.12
C LEU A 149 -2.60 -14.08 -5.11
N ASP A 150 -3.91 -14.29 -5.02
CA ASP A 150 -4.92 -13.47 -5.69
C ASP A 150 -5.16 -12.17 -4.90
N VAL A 151 -5.70 -11.15 -5.56
CA VAL A 151 -6.06 -9.85 -4.97
C VAL A 151 -7.51 -9.51 -5.34
N GLU A 152 -8.30 -8.99 -4.40
CA GLU A 152 -9.67 -8.53 -4.65
C GLU A 152 -9.76 -7.45 -5.72
N ASP A 153 -10.85 -7.43 -6.49
CA ASP A 153 -10.97 -6.63 -7.71
C ASP A 153 -10.89 -5.12 -7.46
N ASP A 154 -11.36 -4.63 -6.31
CA ASP A 154 -11.28 -3.21 -5.97
C ASP A 154 -9.84 -2.77 -5.69
N LEU A 155 -9.08 -3.55 -4.91
CA LEU A 155 -7.66 -3.28 -4.69
C LEU A 155 -6.85 -3.48 -5.98
N ALA A 156 -7.25 -4.45 -6.82
CA ALA A 156 -6.60 -4.74 -8.09
C ALA A 156 -6.58 -3.57 -9.08
N ARG A 157 -7.48 -2.58 -8.93
CA ARG A 157 -7.48 -1.33 -9.71
C ARG A 157 -6.25 -0.45 -9.45
N MET A 158 -5.53 -0.71 -8.36
CA MET A 158 -4.35 0.05 -7.95
C MET A 158 -3.04 -0.64 -8.25
N LEU A 159 -3.11 -1.86 -8.78
CA LEU A 159 -1.96 -2.55 -9.32
C LEU A 159 -1.57 -1.88 -10.65
N PRO A 160 -0.29 -1.92 -11.04
CA PRO A 160 0.16 -1.38 -12.33
C PRO A 160 -0.65 -1.96 -13.49
N GLU A 161 -0.83 -1.15 -14.53
CA GLU A 161 -1.37 -1.64 -15.79
C GLU A 161 -0.33 -2.54 -16.47
N PRO A 162 -0.77 -3.57 -17.23
CA PRO A 162 0.16 -4.35 -18.03
C PRO A 162 0.85 -3.41 -19.04
N GLU A 163 2.16 -3.55 -19.21
CA GLU A 163 2.86 -2.83 -20.27
C GLU A 163 2.18 -3.17 -21.61
N SER A 164 1.59 -2.17 -22.23
CA SER A 164 1.13 -2.29 -23.60
C SER A 164 2.39 -2.42 -24.44
N GLY A 165 2.73 -3.63 -24.88
CA GLY A 165 3.85 -3.85 -25.79
C GLY A 165 3.71 -2.93 -26.99
N GLY A 166 4.57 -1.90 -27.05
CA GLY A 166 4.76 -1.04 -28.21
C GLY A 166 5.66 -1.69 -29.24
#